data_AF-A0A142Y949-F1
#
_entry.id   AF-A0A142Y949-F1
#
_cell.length_a   1.000
_cell.length_b   1.000
_cell.length_c   1.000
_cell.angle_alpha   90.00
_cell.angle_beta   90.00
_cell.angle_gamma   90.00
#
_symmetry.space_group_name_H-M   'P 1'
#
loop_
_entity.id
_entity.type
_entity.pdbx_description
1 polymer ?
#
loop_
_entity_poly.entity_id
_entity_poly.type
_entity_poly.pdbx_seq_one_letter_code
_entity_poly.pdbx_strand_id
1 'polypeptide(L)' 'MSSVGRVTKKTITQPEDWWQAWEVEAFKQGKLLSEWIGDCCNATLPKKSRDRLTIRAGRGRRVNDSGEDTP' A
#
# COMPACT_ATOMS: atom_id res chain seq x y z
N MET A 1 -13.98 -12.82 13.89
CA MET A 1 -13.22 -11.58 14.21
C MET A 1 -11.85 -11.73 13.58
N SER A 2 -11.54 -10.99 12.52
CA SER A 2 -10.21 -11.06 11.88
C SER A 2 -9.22 -10.24 12.70
N SER A 3 -8.20 -10.90 13.26
CA SER A 3 -7.17 -10.23 14.05
C SER A 3 -6.26 -9.37 13.17
N VAL A 4 -5.94 -8.17 13.66
CA VAL A 4 -4.97 -7.26 13.03
C VAL A 4 -3.56 -7.82 13.21
N GLY A 5 -2.84 -8.03 12.10
CA GLY A 5 -1.49 -8.59 12.12
C GLY A 5 -0.43 -7.56 12.57
N ARG A 6 0.65 -8.04 13.21
CA ARG A 6 1.84 -7.21 13.48
C ARG A 6 2.46 -6.78 12.15
N VAL A 7 2.65 -5.47 11.97
CA VAL A 7 3.28 -4.91 10.76
C VAL A 7 4.80 -4.89 10.95
N THR A 8 5.55 -5.37 9.96
CA THR A 8 7.01 -5.26 9.91
C THR A 8 7.45 -4.59 8.60
N LYS A 9 8.57 -3.86 8.61
CA LYS A 9 9.14 -3.21 7.41
C LYS A 9 10.18 -4.13 6.77
N LYS A 10 10.16 -4.21 5.44
CA LYS A 10 11.21 -4.81 4.61
C LYS A 10 11.64 -3.77 3.57
N THR A 11 12.93 -3.70 3.29
CA THR A 11 13.48 -2.84 2.23
C THR A 11 13.65 -3.68 0.97
N ILE A 12 13.20 -3.17 -0.17
CA ILE A 12 13.39 -3.79 -1.49
C ILE A 12 14.00 -2.75 -2.44
N THR A 13 14.82 -3.20 -3.38
CA THR A 13 15.39 -2.37 -4.44
C THR A 13 14.67 -2.66 -5.74
N GLN A 14 14.34 -1.62 -6.49
CA GLN A 14 13.68 -1.71 -7.80
C GLN A 14 14.23 -0.62 -8.72
N PRO A 15 14.08 -0.78 -10.05
CA PRO A 15 14.34 0.29 -11.00
C PRO A 15 13.55 1.57 -10.70
N GLU A 16 14.16 2.73 -10.98
CA GLU A 16 13.56 4.04 -10.69
C GLU A 16 12.26 4.28 -11.49
N ASP A 17 12.25 3.86 -12.75
CA ASP A 17 11.09 3.94 -13.64
C ASP A 17 9.91 3.10 -13.13
N TRP A 18 10.18 1.98 -12.45
CA TRP A 18 9.14 1.16 -11.85
C TRP A 18 8.51 1.87 -10.65
N TRP A 19 9.32 2.50 -9.79
CA TRP A 19 8.81 3.28 -8.67
C TRP A 19 7.88 4.39 -9.14
N GLN A 20 8.29 5.15 -10.16
CA GLN A 20 7.48 6.22 -10.72
C GLN A 20 6.16 5.70 -11.29
N ALA A 21 6.18 4.61 -12.04
CA ALA A 21 4.98 3.99 -12.59
C ALA A 21 4.01 3.53 -11.49
N TRP A 22 4.54 2.91 -10.42
CA TRP A 22 3.73 2.43 -9.30
C TRP A 22 3.16 3.56 -8.44
N GLU A 23 3.91 4.66 -8.25
CA GLU A 23 3.44 5.84 -7.53
C GLU A 23 2.28 6.52 -8.25
N VAL A 24 2.38 6.67 -9.57
CA VAL A 24 1.30 7.23 -10.39
C VAL A 24 0.03 6.38 -10.28
N GLU A 25 0.17 5.05 -10.36
CA GLU A 25 -0.98 4.14 -10.27
C GLU A 25 -1.58 4.10 -8.86
N ALA A 26 -0.74 4.07 -7.82
CA ALA A 26 -1.18 4.16 -6.43
C ALA A 26 -1.95 5.47 -6.16
N PHE A 27 -1.44 6.59 -6.69
CA PHE A 27 -2.09 7.90 -6.57
C PHE A 27 -3.45 7.93 -7.27
N LYS A 28 -3.56 7.42 -8.50
CA LYS A 28 -4.85 7.31 -9.23
C LYS A 28 -5.89 6.50 -8.45
N GLN A 29 -5.46 5.45 -7.75
CA GLN A 29 -6.32 4.62 -6.91
C GLN A 29 -6.54 5.20 -5.50
N GLY A 30 -5.96 6.37 -5.20
CA GLY A 30 -6.06 7.01 -3.89
C GLY A 30 -5.46 6.15 -2.78
N LYS A 31 -4.37 5.41 -3.04
CA LYS A 31 -3.69 4.55 -2.07
C LYS A 31 -2.26 5.03 -1.80
N LEU A 32 -1.70 4.62 -0.68
CA LEU A 32 -0.25 4.73 -0.47
C LEU A 32 0.47 3.70 -1.34
N LEU A 33 1.68 4.01 -1.83
CA LEU A 33 2.50 3.08 -2.61
C LEU A 33 2.63 1.71 -1.94
N SER A 34 2.91 1.69 -0.62
CA SER A 34 3.05 0.44 0.14
C SER A 34 1.75 -0.35 0.30
N GLU A 35 0.59 0.30 0.21
CA GLU A 35 -0.72 -0.35 0.23
C GLU A 35 -1.01 -0.96 -1.13
N TRP A 36 -0.81 -0.18 -2.19
CA TRP A 36 -0.96 -0.62 -3.56
C TRP A 36 -0.07 -1.84 -3.89
N ILE A 37 1.22 -1.78 -3.55
CA ILE A 37 2.14 -2.92 -3.74
C ILE A 37 1.66 -4.14 -2.93
N GLY A 38 1.19 -3.92 -1.69
CA GLY A 38 0.65 -4.99 -0.85
C GLY A 38 -0.56 -5.67 -1.48
N ASP A 39 -1.47 -4.90 -2.08
CA ASP A 39 -2.63 -5.41 -2.79
C ASP A 39 -2.22 -6.20 -4.03
N CYS A 40 -1.27 -5.69 -4.82
CA CYS A 40 -0.71 -6.40 -5.97
C CYS A 40 -0.10 -7.74 -5.56
N CYS A 41 0.71 -7.78 -4.50
CA CYS A 41 1.28 -9.02 -3.98
C CYS A 41 0.21 -9.98 -3.45
N ASN A 42 -0.84 -9.49 -2.79
CA ASN A 42 -1.91 -10.33 -2.27
C ASN A 42 -2.78 -10.91 -3.39
N ALA A 43 -2.95 -10.17 -4.50
CA ALA A 43 -3.73 -10.60 -5.65
C ALA A 43 -3.08 -11.76 -6.42
N THR A 44 -1.75 -11.87 -6.40
CA THR A 44 -1.01 -12.95 -7.06
C THR A 44 -0.96 -14.25 -6.26
N LEU A 45 -1.32 -14.23 -4.98
CA LEU A 45 -1.34 -15.41 -4.14
C LEU A 45 -2.51 -16.36 -4.47
N PRO A 46 -2.33 -17.69 -4.35
CA PRO A 46 -3.44 -18.63 -4.40
C PRO A 46 -4.50 -18.30 -3.35
N LYS A 47 -5.79 -18.47 -3.69
CA LYS A 47 -6.93 -18.15 -2.81
C LYS A 47 -6.76 -18.73 -1.38
N LYS A 48 -6.32 -20.00 -1.28
CA LYS A 48 -6.07 -20.67 0.01
C LYS A 48 -5.04 -19.95 0.90
N SER A 49 -4.02 -19.33 0.29
CA SER A 49 -3.00 -18.58 1.03
C SER A 49 -3.51 -17.19 1.39
N ARG A 50 -4.19 -16.52 0.46
CA ARG A 50 -4.76 -15.17 0.66
C ARG A 50 -5.80 -15.14 1.79
N ASP A 51 -6.68 -16.13 1.84
CA ASP A 51 -7.77 -16.19 2.82
C ASP A 51 -7.27 -16.42 4.27
N ARG A 52 -5.99 -16.80 4.44
CA ARG A 52 -5.34 -17.01 5.74
C ARG A 52 -4.50 -15.81 6.20
N LEU A 53 -4.41 -14.76 5.39
CA LEU A 53 -3.65 -13.56 5.73
C LEU A 53 -4.38 -12.75 6.80
N THR A 54 -3.60 -12.14 7.69
CA THR A 54 -4.13 -11.18 8.66
C THR A 54 -4.46 -9.87 7.97
N ILE A 55 -5.46 -9.15 8.49
CA ILE A 55 -5.77 -7.81 7.99
C ILE A 55 -4.62 -6.88 8.41
N ARG A 56 -4.11 -6.11 7.46
CA ARG A 56 -3.12 -5.07 7.74
C ARG A 56 -3.78 -4.01 8.63
N ALA A 57 -3.13 -3.67 9.75
CA ALA A 57 -3.56 -2.54 10.57
C ALA A 57 -3.63 -1.29 9.69
N GLY A 58 -4.84 -0.77 9.44
CA GLY A 58 -5.02 0.47 8.69
C GLY A 58 -4.29 1.59 9.42
N ARG A 59 -3.29 2.21 8.78
CA ARG A 59 -2.70 3.44 9.32
C ARG A 59 -3.68 4.54 8.93
N GLY A 60 -4.43 5.04 9.90
CA GLY A 60 -5.44 6.09 9.69
C GLY A 60 -4.91 7.17 8.76
N ARG A 61 -5.58 7.34 7.63
CA ARG A 61 -5.26 8.33 6.61
C ARG A 61 -5.53 9.70 7.23
N ARG A 62 -4.50 10.41 7.70
CA ARG A 62 -4.60 11.88 7.73
C ARG A 62 -4.45 12.32 6.29
N VAL A 63 -5.59 12.48 5.62
CA VAL A 63 -5.68 13.29 4.42
C VAL A 63 -5.21 14.67 4.89
N ASN A 64 -3.96 15.04 4.61
CA ASN A 64 -3.63 16.45 4.59
C ASN A 64 -4.42 17.01 3.42
N ASP A 65 -5.58 17.54 3.79
CA ASP A 65 -6.29 18.66 3.20
C ASP A 65 -5.32 19.52 2.38
N SER A 66 -5.60 19.61 1.08
CA SER A 66 -4.96 20.59 0.23
C SER A 66 -5.49 21.96 0.63
N GLY A 67 -4.62 22.82 1.16
CA GLY A 67 -4.87 24.25 1.32
C GLY A 67 -3.54 24.98 1.19
N GLU A 68 -3.40 25.74 0.10
CA GLU A 68 -2.71 27.06 -0.06
C GLU A 68 -1.43 27.32 0.78
N ASP A 69 -0.33 27.87 0.27
CA ASP A 69 -0.19 29.00 -0.64
C ASP A 69 1.30 29.12 -1.02
N THR A 70 1.57 29.74 -2.16
CA THR A 70 2.92 29.97 -2.70
C THR A 70 3.49 31.26 -2.12
N PRO A 71 4.75 31.31 -1.64
CA PRO A 71 5.53 32.55 -1.66
C PRO A 71 6.42 32.65 -2.91
#